data_AF-I4D3E9-F1
#
_entry.id   AF-I4D3E9-F1
#
_cell.length_a   1.000
_cell.length_b   1.000
_cell.length_c   1.000
_cell.angle_alpha   90.00
_cell.angle_beta   90.00
_cell.angle_gamma   90.00
#
_symmetry.space_group_name_H-M   'P 1'
#
loop_
_entity.id
_entity.type
_entity.pdbx_description
1 polymer ?
#
loop_
_entity_poly.entity_id
_entity_poly.type
_entity_poly.pdbx_seq_one_letter_code
_entity_poly.pdbx_strand_id
1 'polypeptide(L)' 'MQLINREDEDEIKVVIHEFLMTSQVNSQESIPIELLKYLRKADKKIEDGLLLNELCDLIEQKLRNSNSR' A
#
# COMPACT_ATOMS: atom_id res chain seq x y z
N MET A 1 13.56 -10.95 -1.28
CA MET A 1 12.93 -9.80 -0.63
C MET A 1 13.50 -8.49 -1.16
N GLN A 2 12.71 -7.77 -1.96
CA GLN A 2 13.03 -6.46 -2.50
C GLN A 2 12.74 -5.38 -1.44
N LEU A 3 13.72 -4.53 -1.15
CA LEU A 3 13.53 -3.37 -0.28
C LEU A 3 12.98 -2.21 -1.12
N ILE A 4 11.92 -1.58 -0.64
CA ILE A 4 11.34 -0.38 -1.23
C ILE A 4 11.71 0.80 -0.35
N ASN A 5 12.40 1.76 -0.93
CA ASN A 5 12.78 3.01 -0.29
C ASN A 5 11.98 4.16 -0.88
N ARG A 6 12.04 5.32 -0.20
CA ARG A 6 11.34 6.53 -0.61
C ARG A 6 11.75 7.03 -2.00
N GLU A 7 12.98 6.74 -2.40
CA GLU A 7 13.53 7.12 -3.71
C GLU A 7 12.99 6.25 -4.86
N ASP A 8 12.39 5.10 -4.55
CA ASP A 8 11.86 4.15 -5.53
C ASP A 8 10.41 4.51 -5.95
N GLU A 9 10.22 5.73 -6.47
CA GLU A 9 8.88 6.27 -6.77
C GLU A 9 8.05 5.37 -7.69
N ASP A 10 8.69 4.74 -8.69
CA ASP A 10 7.99 3.88 -9.64
C ASP A 10 7.56 2.56 -9.00
N GLU A 11 8.40 1.98 -8.14
CA GLU A 11 8.06 0.79 -7.38
C GLU A 11 6.92 1.07 -6.38
N ILE A 12 6.94 2.24 -5.73
CA ILE A 12 5.86 2.70 -4.85
C ILE A 12 4.54 2.77 -5.62
N LYS A 13 4.52 3.35 -6.83
CA LYS A 13 3.32 3.41 -7.67
C LYS A 13 2.80 2.02 -8.02
N VAL A 14 3.71 1.10 -8.38
CA VAL A 14 3.38 -0.30 -8.68
C VAL A 14 2.74 -0.97 -7.47
N VAL A 15 3.37 -0.87 -6.29
CA VAL A 15 2.84 -1.44 -5.05
C VAL A 15 1.44 -0.94 -4.74
N ILE A 16 1.19 0.38 -4.83
CA ILE A 16 -0.14 0.93 -4.55
C ILE A 16 -1.16 0.40 -5.54
N HIS A 17 -0.83 0.39 -6.84
CA HIS A 17 -1.76 -0.04 -7.87
C HIS A 17 -2.09 -1.53 -7.75
N GLU A 18 -1.08 -2.38 -7.60
CA GLU A 18 -1.25 -3.82 -7.42
C GLU A 18 -1.99 -4.14 -6.12
N PHE A 19 -1.68 -3.44 -5.03
CA PHE A 19 -2.39 -3.58 -3.76
C PHE A 19 -3.89 -3.33 -3.94
N LEU A 20 -4.26 -2.19 -4.55
CA LEU A 20 -5.66 -1.80 -4.76
C LEU A 20 -6.43 -2.78 -5.67
N MET A 21 -5.75 -3.42 -6.62
CA MET A 21 -6.36 -4.38 -7.54
C MET A 21 -6.51 -5.78 -6.95
N THR A 22 -5.67 -6.15 -5.99
CA THR A 22 -5.55 -7.54 -5.51
C THR A 22 -6.00 -7.74 -4.07
N SER A 23 -6.10 -6.66 -3.28
CA SER A 23 -6.40 -6.73 -1.86
C SER A 23 -7.84 -6.33 -1.58
N GLN A 24 -8.55 -7.17 -0.83
CA GLN A 24 -9.90 -6.87 -0.38
C GLN A 24 -9.82 -6.06 0.92
N VAL A 25 -9.92 -4.74 0.82
CA VAL A 25 -9.94 -3.83 1.97
C VAL A 25 -11.39 -3.66 2.44
N ASN A 26 -11.72 -4.27 3.58
CA ASN A 26 -13.08 -4.25 4.13
C ASN A 26 -13.35 -3.02 5.02
N SER A 27 -12.30 -2.39 5.53
CA SER A 27 -12.37 -1.15 6.33
C SER A 27 -11.08 -0.34 6.22
N GLN A 28 -11.14 0.96 6.50
CA GLN A 28 -9.95 1.83 6.52
C GLN A 28 -8.92 1.35 7.56
N GLU A 29 -9.40 0.93 8.72
CA GLU A 29 -8.57 0.36 9.80
C GLU A 29 -7.82 -0.91 9.39
N SER A 30 -8.30 -1.62 8.35
CA SER A 30 -7.64 -2.83 7.83
C SER A 30 -6.50 -2.55 6.84
N ILE A 31 -6.36 -1.32 6.34
CA ILE A 31 -5.36 -0.97 5.32
C ILE A 31 -3.93 -1.36 5.74
N PRO A 32 -3.44 -1.00 6.96
CA PRO A 32 -2.07 -1.30 7.33
C PRO A 32 -1.77 -2.80 7.36
N ILE A 33 -2.70 -3.60 7.91
CA ILE A 33 -2.51 -5.04 8.02
C ILE A 33 -2.61 -5.74 6.66
N GLU A 34 -3.51 -5.31 5.79
CA GLU A 34 -3.60 -5.86 4.43
C GLU A 34 -2.41 -5.45 3.57
N LEU A 35 -1.90 -4.22 3.70
CA LEU A 35 -0.70 -3.76 3.00
C LEU A 35 0.52 -4.59 3.41
N LEU A 36 0.70 -4.86 4.72
CA LEU A 36 1.79 -5.72 5.21
C LEU A 36 1.67 -7.16 4.70
N LYS A 37 0.44 -7.71 4.63
CA LYS A 37 0.20 -9.04 4.05
C LYS A 37 0.55 -9.05 2.56
N TYR A 38 0.18 -8.01 1.83
CA TYR A 38 0.50 -7.85 0.41
C TYR A 38 2.01 -7.81 0.19
N LEU A 39 2.73 -6.93 0.89
CA LEU A 39 4.18 -6.78 0.77
C LEU A 39 4.89 -8.13 1.02
N ARG A 40 4.47 -8.87 2.05
CA ARG A 40 5.01 -10.20 2.34
C ARG A 40 4.75 -11.20 1.20
N LYS A 41 3.54 -11.21 0.62
CA LYS A 41 3.20 -12.09 -0.51
C LYS A 41 3.99 -11.75 -1.77
N ALA A 42 4.26 -10.47 -1.98
CA ALA A 42 5.00 -9.95 -3.14
C ALA A 42 6.53 -9.97 -2.96
N ASP A 43 7.03 -10.61 -1.90
CA ASP A 43 8.46 -10.64 -1.51
C ASP A 43 9.08 -9.23 -1.46
N LYS A 44 8.34 -8.27 -0.90
CA LYS A 44 8.70 -6.86 -0.75
C LYS A 44 8.73 -6.44 0.72
N LYS A 45 9.54 -5.44 1.04
CA LYS A 45 9.64 -4.88 2.40
C LYS A 45 9.80 -3.37 2.35
N ILE A 46 9.17 -2.69 3.30
CA ILE A 46 9.39 -1.28 3.62
C ILE A 46 9.89 -1.23 5.06
N GLU A 47 11.04 -0.60 5.28
CA GLU A 47 11.61 -0.42 6.63
C GLU A 47 11.39 0.99 7.18
N ASP A 48 11.20 1.97 6.29
CA ASP A 48 10.82 3.33 6.66
C ASP A 48 9.36 3.37 7.13
N GLY A 49 9.17 3.52 8.44
CA GLY A 49 7.85 3.62 9.05
C GLY A 49 7.08 4.87 8.62
N LEU A 50 7.76 5.97 8.26
CA LEU A 50 7.10 7.17 7.73
C LEU A 50 6.56 6.90 6.33
N LEU A 51 7.37 6.27 5.46
CA LEU A 51 6.92 5.86 4.13
C LEU A 51 5.72 4.91 4.23
N LEU A 52 5.77 3.91 5.11
CA LEU A 52 4.65 2.98 5.28
C LEU A 52 3.34 3.70 5.67
N ASN A 53 3.42 4.68 6.57
CA ASN A 53 2.25 5.48 6.98
C ASN A 53 1.74 6.34 5.82
N GLU A 54 2.62 7.02 5.09
CA GLU A 54 2.26 7.82 3.91
C GLU A 54 1.55 6.97 2.84
N LEU A 55 1.99 5.74 2.63
CA LEU A 55 1.32 4.81 1.71
C LEU A 55 -0.06 4.41 2.20
N CYS A 56 -0.24 4.16 3.50
CA CYS A 56 -1.54 3.86 4.08
C CYS A 56 -2.52 5.02 3.85
N ASP A 57 -2.09 6.25 4.13
CA ASP A 57 -2.90 7.46 3.93
C ASP A 57 -3.30 7.63 2.45
N LEU A 58 -2.36 7.42 1.53
CA LEU A 58 -2.60 7.54 0.09
C LEU A 58 -3.57 6.47 -0.42
N ILE A 59 -3.42 5.22 0.05
CA ILE A 59 -4.34 4.13 -0.26
C ILE A 59 -5.75 4.46 0.25
N GLU A 60 -5.85 4.96 1.47
CA GLU A 60 -7.14 5.35 2.07
C GLU A 60 -7.84 6.43 1.24
N GLN A 61 -7.12 7.47 0.83
CA GLN A 61 -7.64 8.54 -0.03
C GLN A 61 -8.14 7.99 -1.38
N LYS A 62 -7.38 7.09 -2.01
CA LYS A 62 -7.78 6.46 -3.29
C LYS A 62 -9.05 5.64 -3.16
N LEU A 63 -9.21 4.89 -2.07
CA LEU A 63 -10.41 4.11 -1.80
C LEU A 63 -11.64 5.00 -1.54
N ARG A 64 -11.49 6.09 -0.77
CA ARG A 64 -12.57 7.08 -0.56
C ARG A 64 -13.05 7.70 -1.87
N ASN A 65 -12.12 8.06 -2.76
CA ASN A 65 -12.44 8.66 -4.06
C ASN A 65 -13.10 7.65 -5.03
N SER A 66 -12.81 6.36 -4.88
CA SER A 66 -13.39 5.30 -5.72
C SER A 66 -14.84 4.97 -5.33
N ASN A 67 -15.19 5.08 -4.04
CA ASN A 67 -16.53 4.84 -3.52
C ASN A 67 -17.49 6.05 -3.62
N SER A 68 -17.01 7.19 -4.15
CA SER A 68 -17.81 8.42 -4.30
C SER A 68 -18.46 8.58 -5.68
N ARG A 69 -18.56 7.50 -6.47
CA ARG A 69 -19.20 7.43 -7.79
C ARG A 69 -20.23 6.31 -7.81
#